data_AF-A0A7C1VEB6-F1
#
_entry.id   AF-A0A7C1VEB6-F1
#
_cell.length_a   1.000
_cell.length_b   1.000
_cell.length_c   1.000
_cell.angle_alpha   90.00
_cell.angle_beta   90.00
_cell.angle_gamma   90.00
#
_symmetry.space_group_name_H-M   'P 1'
#
loop_
_entity.id
_entity.type
_entity.pdbx_description
1 polymer ?
#
loop_
_entity_poly.entity_id
_entity_poly.type
_entity_poly.pdbx_seq_one_letter_code
_entity_poly.pdbx_strand_id
1 'polypeptide(L)'
;KTRSYEESIAVHAKIAMAHRHPLEGPLSVRMLAYFPYLKDWTKAQLAAAQSGEVRPVKYPDPDNIFKCIDAIQGIIIWNDNQIVDASISKYYDEVPRLEIVVRKVFSPGTGSLTMSDGSLRAYGQSPRHTNGKV
;
A
#
# COMPACT_ATOMS: atom_id res chain seq x y z
N LYS A 1 15.52 -10.14 -11.65
CA LYS A 1 14.84 -11.32 -11.06
C LYS A 1 13.60 -10.84 -10.31
N THR A 2 12.59 -10.40 -11.05
CA THR A 2 11.39 -9.69 -10.53
C THR A 2 10.11 -10.38 -10.99
N ARG A 3 10.17 -10.96 -12.21
CA ARG A 3 9.10 -11.70 -12.87
C ARG A 3 8.43 -12.80 -12.03
N SER A 4 9.20 -13.64 -11.34
CA SER A 4 8.63 -14.74 -10.52
C SER A 4 7.85 -14.24 -9.29
N TYR A 5 8.20 -13.07 -8.76
CA TYR A 5 7.53 -12.49 -7.60
C TYR A 5 6.22 -11.82 -7.99
N GLU A 6 6.26 -11.01 -9.05
CA GLU A 6 5.08 -10.38 -9.67
C GLU A 6 4.07 -11.42 -10.15
N GLU A 7 4.53 -12.51 -10.79
CA GLU A 7 3.65 -13.61 -11.22
C GLU A 7 2.89 -14.24 -10.04
N SER A 8 3.55 -14.44 -8.90
CA SER A 8 2.90 -14.96 -7.68
C SER A 8 1.82 -14.00 -7.16
N ILE A 9 2.12 -12.69 -7.12
CA ILE A 9 1.16 -11.66 -6.69
C ILE A 9 -0.06 -11.66 -7.63
N ALA A 10 0.16 -11.70 -8.94
CA ALA A 10 -0.90 -11.71 -9.94
C ALA A 10 -1.83 -12.94 -9.80
N VAL A 11 -1.27 -14.12 -9.52
CA VAL A 11 -2.06 -15.35 -9.28
C VAL A 11 -2.95 -15.20 -8.05
N HIS A 12 -2.39 -14.77 -6.92
CA HIS A 12 -3.17 -14.58 -5.69
C HIS A 12 -4.23 -13.48 -5.85
N ALA A 13 -3.91 -12.41 -6.58
CA ALA A 13 -4.86 -11.35 -6.91
C ALA A 13 -6.04 -11.87 -7.73
N LYS A 14 -5.81 -12.69 -8.75
CA LYS A 14 -6.88 -13.30 -9.56
C LYS A 14 -7.79 -14.19 -8.73
N ILE A 15 -7.21 -15.00 -7.83
CA ILE A 15 -7.97 -15.84 -6.90
C ILE A 15 -8.85 -14.96 -6.00
N ALA A 16 -8.29 -13.91 -5.40
CA ALA A 16 -9.02 -13.00 -4.51
C ALA A 16 -10.15 -12.25 -5.24
N MET A 17 -9.96 -11.87 -6.51
CA MET A 17 -10.98 -11.19 -7.30
C MET A 17 -12.19 -12.08 -7.59
N ALA A 18 -12.03 -13.40 -7.66
CA ALA A 18 -13.15 -14.35 -7.87
C ALA A 18 -14.10 -13.90 -9.00
N HIS A 19 -13.52 -13.53 -10.15
CA HIS A 19 -14.20 -13.01 -11.35
C HIS A 19 -14.83 -11.61 -11.24
N ARG A 20 -14.55 -10.84 -10.18
CA ARG A 20 -14.92 -9.43 -10.11
C ARG A 20 -14.15 -8.59 -11.12
N HIS A 21 -14.75 -7.49 -11.55
CA HIS A 21 -14.06 -6.48 -12.35
C HIS A 21 -13.10 -5.64 -11.51
N PRO A 22 -12.00 -5.12 -12.09
CA PRO A 22 -11.12 -4.17 -11.42
C PRO A 22 -11.90 -2.99 -10.82
N LEU A 23 -11.41 -2.47 -9.70
CA LEU A 23 -12.00 -1.33 -9.02
C LEU A 23 -11.86 -0.07 -9.88
N GLU A 24 -12.93 0.72 -9.91
CA GLU A 24 -13.02 2.00 -10.60
C GLU A 24 -13.02 3.19 -9.63
N GLY A 25 -12.68 4.37 -10.15
CA GLY A 25 -12.62 5.63 -9.42
C GLY A 25 -11.33 5.83 -8.62
N PRO A 26 -11.28 6.84 -7.73
CA PRO A 26 -10.15 7.11 -6.86
C PRO A 26 -9.97 6.00 -5.82
N LEU A 27 -8.74 5.51 -5.68
CA LEU A 27 -8.37 4.39 -4.82
C LEU A 27 -7.27 4.78 -3.84
N SER A 28 -7.30 4.17 -2.66
CA SER A 28 -6.17 4.16 -1.73
C SER A 28 -5.53 2.78 -1.72
N VAL A 29 -4.20 2.77 -1.63
CA VAL A 29 -3.40 1.55 -1.55
C VAL A 29 -2.62 1.56 -0.24
N ARG A 30 -2.73 0.47 0.52
CA ARG A 30 -1.85 0.21 1.66
C ARG A 30 -1.06 -1.06 1.39
N MET A 31 0.26 -0.96 1.48
CA MET A 31 1.18 -2.07 1.31
C MET A 31 1.89 -2.35 2.62
N LEU A 32 1.78 -3.59 3.11
CA LEU A 32 2.49 -4.08 4.29
C LEU A 32 3.51 -5.12 3.84
N ALA A 33 4.79 -4.78 3.91
CA ALA A 33 5.88 -5.67 3.53
C ALA A 33 6.50 -6.29 4.78
N TYR A 34 6.41 -7.61 4.89
CA TYR A 34 6.95 -8.38 6.01
C TYR A 34 8.20 -9.12 5.56
N PHE A 35 9.31 -8.85 6.25
CA PHE A 35 10.63 -9.41 5.99
C PHE A 35 10.96 -10.49 7.02
N PRO A 36 11.73 -11.53 6.65
CA PRO A 36 12.19 -12.51 7.62
C PRO A 36 13.09 -11.85 8.67
N TYR A 37 13.06 -12.38 9.88
CA TYR A 37 14.06 -12.03 10.90
C TYR A 37 15.48 -12.31 10.38
N LEU A 38 16.44 -11.51 10.84
CA LEU A 38 17.84 -11.75 10.48
C LEU A 38 18.36 -12.97 11.24
N LYS A 39 19.37 -13.61 10.65
CA LYS A 39 20.06 -14.73 11.29
C LYS A 39 20.64 -14.27 12.63
N ASP A 40 20.53 -15.15 13.64
CA ASP A 40 21.15 -14.97 14.96
C ASP A 40 20.56 -13.83 15.81
N TRP A 41 19.31 -13.45 15.55
CA TRP A 41 18.60 -12.53 16.45
C TRP A 41 18.31 -13.16 17.81
N THR A 42 18.60 -12.37 18.85
CA THR A 42 18.25 -12.70 20.25
C THR A 42 16.73 -12.61 20.47
N LYS A 43 16.22 -13.26 21.53
CA LYS A 43 14.80 -13.15 21.93
C LYS A 43 14.34 -11.71 22.13
N ALA A 44 15.20 -10.84 22.67
CA ALA A 44 14.88 -9.43 22.86
C ALA A 44 14.72 -8.69 21.53
N GLN A 45 15.59 -8.96 20.55
CA GLN A 45 15.49 -8.36 19.21
C GLN A 45 14.25 -8.84 18.46
N LEU A 46 13.89 -10.12 18.61
CA LEU A 46 12.64 -10.67 18.07
C LEU A 46 11.42 -9.96 18.67
N ALA A 47 11.38 -9.81 20.01
CA ALA A 47 10.29 -9.09 20.68
C ALA A 47 10.18 -7.63 20.23
N ALA A 48 11.31 -6.92 20.11
CA ALA A 48 11.35 -5.54 19.62
C ALA A 48 10.92 -5.42 18.16
N ALA A 49 11.16 -6.43 17.33
CA ALA A 49 10.70 -6.46 15.96
C ALA A 49 9.20 -6.77 15.85
N GLN A 50 8.69 -7.67 16.70
CA GLN A 50 7.27 -7.99 16.80
C GLN A 50 6.44 -6.80 17.31
N SER A 51 6.98 -6.01 18.23
CA SER A 51 6.35 -4.75 18.68
C SER A 51 6.48 -3.61 17.65
N GLY A 52 7.31 -3.79 16.62
CA GLY A 52 7.58 -2.80 15.60
C GLY A 52 8.52 -1.67 16.05
N GLU A 53 9.24 -1.83 17.15
CA GLU A 53 10.32 -0.94 17.59
C GLU A 53 11.53 -1.04 16.65
N VAL A 54 11.87 -2.26 16.24
CA VAL A 54 12.88 -2.52 15.21
C VAL A 54 12.20 -2.74 13.87
N ARG A 55 12.57 -1.93 12.86
CA ARG A 55 12.01 -2.00 11.51
C ARG A 55 13.08 -2.32 10.45
N PRO A 56 12.71 -3.01 9.35
CA PRO A 56 13.63 -3.20 8.24
C PRO A 56 14.00 -1.86 7.60
N VAL A 57 15.29 -1.58 7.45
CA VAL A 57 15.80 -0.35 6.80
C VAL A 57 16.56 -0.64 5.50
N LYS A 58 16.74 -1.91 5.15
CA LYS A 58 17.44 -2.34 3.93
C LYS A 58 16.49 -2.46 2.74
N TYR A 59 17.08 -2.63 1.55
CA TYR A 59 16.38 -2.97 0.31
C TYR A 59 15.43 -4.18 0.51
N PRO A 60 14.28 -4.22 -0.19
CA PRO A 60 13.71 -3.19 -1.04
C PRO A 60 13.25 -1.96 -0.25
N ASP A 61 13.46 -0.80 -0.86
CA ASP A 61 12.94 0.48 -0.38
C ASP A 61 11.45 0.61 -0.73
N PRO A 62 10.74 1.62 -0.19
CA PRO A 62 9.32 1.81 -0.47
C PRO A 62 9.00 1.96 -1.96
N ASP A 63 9.85 2.60 -2.76
CA ASP A 63 9.64 2.75 -4.21
C ASP A 63 9.63 1.39 -4.93
N ASN A 64 10.59 0.51 -4.62
CA ASN A 64 10.61 -0.83 -5.21
C ASN A 64 9.47 -1.72 -4.71
N ILE A 65 9.01 -1.53 -3.47
CA ILE A 65 7.79 -2.18 -3.00
C ILE A 65 6.58 -1.66 -3.78
N PHE A 66 6.48 -0.34 -4.01
CA PHE A 66 5.38 0.27 -4.74
C PHE A 66 5.26 -0.25 -6.17
N LYS A 67 6.39 -0.47 -6.86
CA LYS A 67 6.42 -1.06 -8.21
C LYS A 67 5.74 -2.44 -8.31
N CYS A 68 5.53 -3.14 -7.19
CA CYS A 68 4.76 -4.38 -7.19
C CYS A 68 3.27 -4.16 -7.54
N ILE A 69 2.81 -2.91 -7.64
CA ILE A 69 1.48 -2.56 -8.13
C ILE A 69 1.24 -3.03 -9.56
N ASP A 70 2.29 -3.10 -10.39
CA ASP A 70 2.22 -3.54 -11.79
C ASP A 70 1.64 -4.97 -11.89
N ALA A 71 1.90 -5.81 -10.88
CA ALA A 71 1.40 -7.18 -10.82
C ALA A 71 -0.11 -7.28 -10.58
N ILE A 72 -0.76 -6.23 -10.08
CA ILE A 72 -2.21 -6.20 -9.85
C ILE A 72 -2.97 -5.29 -10.83
N GLN A 73 -2.25 -4.58 -11.71
CA GLN A 73 -2.84 -3.78 -12.77
C GLN A 73 -3.56 -4.68 -13.78
N GLY A 74 -4.74 -4.26 -14.21
CA GLY A 74 -5.68 -5.04 -15.01
C GLY A 74 -6.41 -6.16 -14.25
N ILE A 75 -6.07 -6.41 -12.98
CA ILE A 75 -6.68 -7.44 -12.13
C ILE A 75 -7.53 -6.81 -11.03
N ILE A 76 -6.91 -6.01 -10.16
CA ILE A 76 -7.58 -5.33 -9.04
C ILE A 76 -7.85 -3.85 -9.38
N ILE A 77 -6.95 -3.20 -10.13
CA ILE A 77 -7.05 -1.80 -10.56
C ILE A 77 -6.87 -1.72 -12.09
N TRP A 78 -7.40 -0.71 -12.76
CA TRP A 78 -7.17 -0.52 -14.21
C TRP A 78 -5.83 0.14 -14.51
N ASN A 79 -5.48 1.18 -13.76
CA ASN A 79 -4.22 1.90 -13.89
C ASN A 79 -3.76 2.51 -12.56
N ASP A 80 -2.49 2.84 -12.48
CA ASP A 80 -1.84 3.52 -11.36
C ASP A 80 -2.38 4.94 -11.11
N ASN A 81 -2.84 5.65 -12.15
CA ASN A 81 -3.46 6.97 -12.02
C ASN A 81 -4.74 6.98 -11.15
N GLN A 82 -5.34 5.82 -10.88
CA GLN A 82 -6.45 5.71 -9.93
C GLN A 82 -6.01 5.85 -8.47
N ILE A 83 -4.73 5.64 -8.18
CA ILE A 83 -4.20 5.65 -6.81
C ILE A 83 -3.96 7.10 -6.38
N VAL A 84 -4.84 7.61 -5.52
CA VAL A 84 -4.77 8.99 -5.00
C VAL A 84 -4.19 9.09 -3.60
N ASP A 85 -4.03 7.94 -2.94
CA ASP A 85 -3.44 7.81 -1.61
C ASP A 85 -2.67 6.48 -1.53
N ALA A 86 -1.42 6.50 -1.09
CA ALA A 86 -0.58 5.32 -0.97
C ALA A 86 0.20 5.34 0.33
N SER A 87 0.21 4.21 1.05
CA SER A 87 1.01 4.01 2.25
C SER A 87 1.77 2.70 2.19
N ILE A 88 3.03 2.72 2.61
CA ILE A 88 3.90 1.55 2.62
C ILE A 88 4.50 1.44 4.02
N SER A 89 4.49 0.25 4.59
CA SER A 89 5.11 0.00 5.87
C SER A 89 5.87 -1.32 5.85
N LYS A 90 7.07 -1.31 6.43
CA LYS A 90 7.95 -2.48 6.48
C LYS A 90 7.99 -3.02 7.91
N TYR A 91 7.84 -4.32 8.06
CA TYR A 91 7.84 -5.04 9.32
C TYR A 91 8.73 -6.27 9.19
N TYR A 92 9.14 -6.83 10.32
CA TYR A 92 9.67 -8.17 10.37
C TYR A 92 8.58 -9.15 10.78
N ASP A 93 8.65 -10.38 10.29
CA ASP A 93 7.73 -11.48 10.61
C ASP A 93 8.42 -12.83 10.36
N GLU A 94 7.89 -13.89 10.97
CA GLU A 94 8.32 -15.27 10.69
C GLU A 94 7.89 -15.73 9.29
N VAL A 95 6.77 -15.18 8.79
CA VAL A 95 6.21 -15.51 7.49
C VAL A 95 6.35 -14.30 6.55
N PRO A 96 7.41 -14.26 5.71
CA PRO A 96 7.64 -13.17 4.78
C PRO A 96 6.53 -13.11 3.73
N ARG A 97 5.99 -11.92 3.52
CA ARG A 97 4.89 -11.68 2.58
C ARG A 97 4.77 -10.21 2.23
N LEU A 98 4.01 -9.92 1.19
CA LEU A 98 3.54 -8.58 0.85
C LEU A 98 2.02 -8.62 0.84
N GLU A 99 1.41 -7.78 1.66
CA GLU A 99 -0.02 -7.57 1.66
C GLU A 99 -0.33 -6.27 0.92
N ILE A 100 -1.22 -6.34 -0.07
CA ILE A 100 -1.68 -5.18 -0.83
C ILE A 100 -3.18 -5.02 -0.58
N VAL A 101 -3.55 -3.91 0.05
CA VAL A 101 -4.94 -3.59 0.36
C VAL A 101 -5.35 -2.39 -0.48
N VAL A 102 -6.31 -2.60 -1.37
CA VAL A 102 -6.87 -1.55 -2.22
C VAL A 102 -8.29 -1.21 -1.74
N ARG A 103 -8.59 0.08 -1.57
CA ARG A 103 -9.92 0.56 -1.15
C ARG A 103 -10.36 1.71 -2.03
N LYS A 104 -11.68 1.84 -2.24
CA LYS A 104 -12.24 3.04 -2.85
C LYS A 104 -12.11 4.21 -1.87
N VAL A 105 -11.64 5.34 -2.37
CA VAL A 105 -11.66 6.61 -1.63
C VAL A 105 -12.94 7.31 -2.01
N PHE A 106 -13.79 7.52 -1.01
CA PHE A 106 -14.89 8.45 -1.16
C PHE A 106 -14.31 9.84 -0.99
N SER A 107 -14.30 10.63 -2.08
CA SER A 107 -14.03 12.06 -1.94
C SER A 107 -15.04 12.58 -0.92
N PRO A 108 -14.62 13.22 0.19
CA PRO A 108 -15.58 13.87 1.05
C PRO A 108 -16.23 14.93 0.18
N GLY A 109 -17.50 14.70 -0.19
CA GLY A 109 -18.29 15.74 -0.83
C GLY A 109 -18.18 17.00 0.01
N THR A 110 -18.21 18.16 -0.62
CA THR A 110 -18.05 19.50 -0.02
C THR A 110 -19.11 19.86 1.03
N GLY A 111 -19.79 18.89 1.66
CA GLY A 111 -20.82 19.09 2.67
C GLY A 111 -20.73 18.06 3.79
N SER A 112 -19.73 18.17 4.64
CA SER A 112 -19.85 18.00 6.11
C SER A 112 -18.45 18.07 6.73
N LEU A 113 -18.25 19.02 7.66
CA LEU A 113 -17.04 19.11 8.50
C LEU A 113 -17.01 18.04 9.60
N THR A 114 -18.05 17.23 9.72
CA THR A 114 -18.25 16.26 10.79
C THR A 114 -18.28 14.86 10.20
N MET A 115 -17.30 14.04 10.57
CA MET A 115 -17.33 12.60 10.34
C MET A 115 -18.24 11.91 11.36
N SER A 116 -18.72 10.70 11.07
CA SER A 116 -19.59 9.92 11.98
C SER A 116 -18.93 9.55 13.32
N ASP A 117 -17.62 9.74 13.45
CA ASP A 117 -16.83 9.51 14.67
C ASP A 117 -16.60 10.79 15.51
N GLY A 118 -17.20 11.92 15.13
CA GLY A 118 -17.06 13.20 15.85
C GLY A 118 -15.75 13.95 15.57
N SER A 119 -14.91 13.47 14.64
CA SER A 119 -13.70 14.20 14.22
C SER A 119 -14.04 15.40 13.32
N LEU A 120 -13.33 16.51 13.54
CA LEU A 120 -13.40 17.73 12.73
C LEU A 120 -12.24 17.77 11.73
N ARG A 121 -12.52 18.13 10.47
CA ARG A 121 -11.49 18.40 9.44
C ARG A 121 -11.44 19.89 9.09
N ALA A 122 -10.24 20.42 8.90
CA ALA A 122 -10.02 21.73 8.27
C ALA A 122 -9.60 21.53 6.81
N TYR A 123 -10.19 22.29 5.90
CA TYR A 123 -9.81 22.33 4.48
C TYR A 123 -8.98 23.58 4.20
N GLY A 124 -7.83 23.41 3.55
CA GLY A 124 -7.07 24.47 2.89
C GLY A 124 -7.10 24.27 1.36
N GLN A 125 -6.91 25.32 0.58
CA GLN A 125 -6.76 25.17 -0.87
C GLN A 125 -5.52 24.33 -1.19
N SER A 126 -5.68 23.35 -2.08
CA SER A 126 -4.54 22.61 -2.65
C SER A 126 -3.58 23.61 -3.31
N PRO A 127 -2.26 23.51 -3.10
CA PRO A 127 -1.30 24.31 -3.86
C PRO A 127 -1.57 24.11 -5.35
N ARG A 128 -1.83 25.20 -6.09
CA ARG A 128 -2.16 25.11 -7.52
C ARG A 128 -1.05 24.35 -8.25
N HIS A 129 -1.42 23.33 -9.01
CA HIS A 129 -0.54 22.73 -10.01
C HIS A 129 -0.34 23.77 -11.11
N THR A 130 0.71 24.59 -11.03
CA THR A 130 1.12 25.42 -12.16
C THR A 130 1.75 24.49 -13.18
N ASN A 131 1.02 24.15 -14.25
CA ASN A 131 1.62 23.56 -15.44
C ASN A 131 2.56 24.59 -16.08
N GLY A 132 3.82 24.59 -15.64
CA GLY A 132 4.90 25.31 -16.28
C GLY A 132 5.29 24.58 -17.56
N LYS A 133 4.72 25.03 -18.70
CA LYS A 133 5.40 24.94 -19.98
C LYS A 133 6.63 25.84 -19.93
N VAL A 134 7.80 25.30 -20.23
CA VAL A 134 8.90 26.04 -20.87
C VAL A 134 9.41 25.17 -22.00
#